data_AF-A0A177WH96-F1
#
_entry.id   AF-A0A177WH96-F1
#
_cell.length_a   1.000
_cell.length_b   1.000
_cell.length_c   1.000
_cell.angle_alpha   90.00
_cell.angle_beta   90.00
_cell.angle_gamma   90.00
#
_symmetry.space_group_name_H-M   'P 1'
#
loop_
_entity.id
_entity.type
_entity.pdbx_description
1 polymer ?
#
loop_
_entity_poly.entity_id
_entity_poly.type
_entity_poly.pdbx_seq_one_letter_code
_entity_poly.pdbx_strand_id
1 'polypeptide(L)'
;MLSGWAGVFLMLFAAVVNDYTGKMLIRCLYNRGQRVNGSYPEIGRIAYGVNGERIVRVFYTTVLLGVTCLYLILAGLNLENIIGFLNQKQWIMVCALGILVPFVLMRTLKEVAIVRYA
;
A
#
# COMPACT_ATOMS: atom_id res chain seq x y z
N MET A 1 3.95 -29.65 -13.94
CA MET A 1 2.49 -29.45 -14.05
C MET A 1 1.72 -29.62 -12.72
N LEU A 2 2.31 -30.12 -11.63
CA LEU A 2 1.62 -30.26 -10.33
C LEU A 2 1.73 -29.03 -9.39
N SER A 3 2.50 -27.99 -9.72
CA SER A 3 2.73 -26.83 -8.83
C SER A 3 1.61 -25.78 -8.84
N GLY A 4 0.69 -25.81 -9.81
CA GLY A 4 -0.37 -24.80 -9.94
C GLY A 4 -1.48 -24.91 -8.91
N TRP A 5 -1.78 -26.13 -8.43
CA TRP A 5 -2.86 -26.37 -7.47
C TRP A 5 -2.59 -25.73 -6.10
N ALA A 6 -1.32 -25.66 -5.69
CA ALA A 6 -0.93 -24.96 -4.47
C ALA A 6 -1.21 -23.44 -4.58
N GLY A 7 -1.05 -22.85 -5.77
CA GLY A 7 -1.39 -21.46 -6.03
C GLY A 7 -2.89 -21.17 -5.89
N VAL A 8 -3.74 -22.07 -6.37
CA VAL A 8 -5.20 -21.97 -6.20
C VAL A 8 -5.58 -22.02 -4.72
N PHE A 9 -4.96 -22.92 -3.95
CA PHE A 9 -5.15 -22.99 -2.50
C PHE A 9 -4.72 -21.71 -1.78
N LEU A 10 -3.58 -21.14 -2.15
CA LEU A 10 -3.09 -19.88 -1.58
C LEU A 10 -3.99 -18.69 -1.93
N MET A 11 -4.54 -18.64 -3.15
CA MET A 11 -5.50 -17.60 -3.54
C MET A 11 -6.80 -17.69 -2.74
N LEU A 12 -7.33 -18.90 -2.54
CA LEU A 12 -8.51 -19.10 -1.69
C LEU A 12 -8.24 -18.67 -0.25
N PHE A 13 -7.09 -19.04 0.31
CA PHE A 13 -6.70 -18.63 1.66
C PHE A 13 -6.57 -17.10 1.77
N ALA A 14 -5.91 -16.46 0.81
CA ALA A 14 -5.78 -15.00 0.77
C ALA A 14 -7.14 -14.29 0.65
N ALA A 15 -8.06 -14.84 -0.16
CA ALA A 15 -9.42 -14.30 -0.29
C ALA A 15 -10.17 -14.35 1.04
N VAL A 16 -10.07 -15.47 1.76
CA VAL A 16 -10.67 -15.65 3.08
C VAL A 16 -10.07 -14.65 4.10
N VAL A 17 -8.75 -14.50 4.14
CA VAL A 17 -8.07 -13.52 5.01
C VAL A 17 -8.49 -12.08 4.69
N ASN A 18 -8.61 -11.74 3.41
CA ASN A 18 -9.01 -10.40 2.98
C ASN A 18 -10.47 -10.09 3.37
N ASP A 19 -11.40 -11.04 3.20
CA ASP A 19 -12.79 -10.90 3.63
C ASP A 19 -12.90 -10.76 5.16
N TYR A 20 -12.15 -11.55 5.93
CA TYR A 20 -12.10 -11.40 7.39
C TYR A 20 -11.58 -10.03 7.82
N THR A 21 -10.49 -9.55 7.19
CA THR A 21 -9.92 -8.22 7.47
C THR A 21 -10.93 -7.12 7.15
N GLY A 22 -11.63 -7.22 6.02
CA GLY A 22 -12.69 -6.28 5.63
C GLY A 22 -13.86 -6.26 6.63
N LYS A 23 -14.35 -7.43 7.05
CA LYS A 23 -15.42 -7.53 8.06
C LYS A 23 -15.00 -6.96 9.41
N MET A 24 -13.75 -7.19 9.83
CA MET A 24 -13.22 -6.61 11.07
C MET A 24 -13.17 -5.09 11.00
N LEU A 25 -12.72 -4.54 9.87
CA LEU A 25 -12.68 -3.10 9.62
C LEU A 25 -14.09 -2.48 9.69
N ILE A 26 -15.07 -3.10 9.02
CA ILE A 26 -16.46 -2.65 9.02
C ILE A 26 -17.05 -2.69 10.44
N ARG A 27 -16.83 -3.77 11.20
CA ARG A 27 -17.28 -3.85 12.61
C ARG A 27 -16.68 -2.75 13.47
N CYS A 28 -15.40 -2.45 13.30
CA CYS A 28 -14.74 -1.36 14.01
C CYS A 28 -15.36 0.00 13.67
N LEU A 29 -15.72 0.22 12.39
CA LEU A 29 -16.29 1.47 11.91
C LEU A 29 -17.76 1.65 12.34
N TYR A 30 -18.57 0.59 12.30
CA TYR A 30 -19.99 0.65 12.65
C TYR A 30 -20.25 0.68 14.16
N ASN A 31 -19.47 -0.04 14.97
CA ASN A 31 -19.75 -0.19 16.40
C ASN A 31 -19.52 1.11 17.22
N ARG A 32 -18.92 2.15 16.61
CA ARG A 32 -18.61 3.41 17.32
C ARG A 32 -19.04 4.70 16.60
N GLY A 33 -19.85 4.61 15.55
CA GLY A 33 -20.68 5.71 15.03
C GLY A 33 -19.97 6.97 14.51
N GLN A 34 -18.65 7.06 14.60
CA GLN A 34 -17.88 8.19 14.05
C GLN A 34 -17.30 7.77 12.70
N ARG A 35 -17.62 8.54 11.66
CA ARG A 35 -16.85 8.55 10.40
C ARG A 35 -15.43 8.99 10.76
N VAL A 36 -14.59 8.03 11.09
CA VAL A 36 -13.17 8.29 11.32
C VAL A 36 -12.60 8.66 9.96
N ASN A 37 -12.58 9.96 9.66
CA ASN A 37 -11.78 10.54 8.58
C ASN A 37 -10.27 10.47 8.89
N GLY A 38 -9.94 9.88 10.04
CA GLY A 38 -8.61 9.65 10.57
C GLY A 38 -7.89 8.49 9.88
N SER A 39 -6.58 8.63 9.80
CA SER A 39 -5.69 7.63 9.20
C SER A 39 -5.86 6.25 9.86
N TYR A 40 -5.53 5.17 9.13
CA TYR A 40 -5.62 3.77 9.58
C TYR A 40 -5.14 3.49 11.03
N PRO A 41 -4.09 4.16 11.57
CA PRO A 41 -3.69 4.00 12.97
C PRO A 41 -4.73 4.42 14.00
N GLU A 42 -5.57 5.41 13.69
CA GLU A 42 -6.61 5.92 14.58
C GLU A 42 -7.73 4.89 14.79
N ILE A 43 -7.99 4.07 13.77
CA ILE A 43 -8.88 2.90 13.87
C ILE A 43 -8.33 1.92 14.91
N GLY A 44 -7.01 1.68 14.90
CA GLY A 44 -6.32 0.87 15.91
C GLY A 44 -6.39 1.47 17.32
N ARG A 45 -6.30 2.81 17.43
CA ARG A 45 -6.47 3.53 18.70
C ARG A 45 -7.85 3.33 19.30
N ILE A 46 -8.88 3.40 18.47
CA ILE A 46 -10.28 3.32 18.89
C ILE A 46 -10.64 1.87 19.28
N ALA A 47 -10.08 0.87 18.60
CA ALA A 47 -10.34 -0.55 18.87
C ALA A 47 -9.57 -1.10 20.08
N TYR A 48 -8.28 -0.78 20.21
CA TYR A 48 -7.36 -1.40 21.18
C TYR A 48 -6.65 -0.40 22.10
N GLY A 49 -7.02 0.89 22.04
CA GLY A 49 -6.36 1.95 22.81
C GLY A 49 -5.00 2.37 22.24
N VAL A 50 -4.22 3.10 23.02
CA VAL A 50 -2.96 3.75 22.58
C VAL A 50 -1.89 2.75 22.12
N ASN A 51 -1.83 1.58 22.75
CA ASN A 51 -0.88 0.52 22.35
C ASN A 51 -1.22 -0.05 20.96
N GLY A 52 -2.52 -0.20 20.67
CA GLY A 52 -3.00 -0.62 19.35
C GLY A 52 -2.67 0.40 18.26
N GLU A 53 -2.80 1.69 18.55
CA GLU A 53 -2.43 2.76 17.60
C GLU A 53 -0.96 2.65 17.16
N ARG A 54 -0.05 2.44 18.13
CA ARG A 54 1.40 2.42 17.85
C ARG A 54 1.79 1.24 16.96
N ILE A 55 1.23 0.06 17.25
CA ILE A 55 1.49 -1.16 16.47
C ILE A 55 0.94 -0.98 15.05
N VAL A 56 -0.32 -0.56 14.91
CA VAL A 56 -0.94 -0.34 13.59
C VAL A 56 -0.19 0.73 12.80
N ARG A 57 0.28 1.81 13.45
CA ARG A 57 1.09 2.84 12.80
C ARG A 57 2.38 2.27 12.20
N VAL A 58 3.13 1.49 12.98
CA VAL A 58 4.39 0.90 12.51
C VAL A 58 4.12 -0.03 11.33
N PHE A 59 3.20 -0.98 11.48
CA PHE A 59 2.87 -1.93 10.39
C PHE A 59 2.35 -1.22 9.14
N TYR A 60 1.45 -0.25 9.30
CA TYR A 60 0.91 0.52 8.18
C TYR A 60 2.02 1.26 7.43
N THR A 61 2.89 1.98 8.13
CA THR A 61 4.02 2.67 7.49
C THR A 61 4.97 1.69 6.79
N THR A 62 5.31 0.56 7.41
CA THR A 62 6.17 -0.46 6.78
C THR A 62 5.53 -1.05 5.53
N VAL A 63 4.23 -1.38 5.56
CA VAL A 63 3.51 -1.91 4.40
C VAL A 63 3.46 -0.88 3.27
N LEU A 64 3.15 0.38 3.58
CA LEU A 64 3.11 1.44 2.57
C LEU A 64 4.47 1.66 1.90
N LEU A 65 5.56 1.68 2.69
CA LEU A 65 6.91 1.77 2.16
C LEU A 65 7.26 0.56 1.29
N GLY A 66 6.98 -0.66 1.79
CA GLY A 66 7.24 -1.89 1.05
C GLY A 66 6.51 -1.96 -0.29
N VAL A 67 5.21 -1.66 -0.28
CA VAL A 67 4.39 -1.63 -1.51
C VAL A 67 4.89 -0.58 -2.50
N THR A 68 5.28 0.61 -2.02
CA THR A 68 5.85 1.66 -2.87
C THR A 68 7.16 1.21 -3.53
N CYS A 69 8.07 0.60 -2.75
CA CYS A 69 9.32 0.06 -3.28
C CYS A 69 9.08 -1.06 -4.30
N LEU A 70 8.14 -1.97 -4.03
CA LEU A 70 7.80 -3.06 -4.95
C LEU A 70 7.25 -2.54 -6.28
N TYR A 71 6.32 -1.57 -6.24
CA TYR A 71 5.80 -0.95 -7.45
C TYR A 71 6.88 -0.23 -8.26
N LEU A 72 7.84 0.40 -7.58
CA LEU A 72 8.94 1.11 -8.24
C LEU A 72 9.87 0.13 -8.99
N ILE A 73 10.21 -0.99 -8.36
CA ILE A 73 11.00 -2.06 -9.01
C ILE A 73 10.24 -2.64 -10.20
N LEU A 74 8.94 -2.90 -10.01
CA LEU A 74 8.08 -3.44 -11.06
C LEU A 74 7.96 -2.47 -12.24
N ALA A 75 7.84 -1.16 -12.00
CA ALA A 75 7.84 -0.16 -13.05
C ALA A 75 9.16 -0.17 -13.84
N GLY A 76 10.31 -0.19 -13.15
CA GLY A 76 11.62 -0.27 -13.80
C GLY A 76 11.78 -1.53 -14.67
N LEU A 77 11.31 -2.68 -14.19
CA LEU A 77 11.29 -3.93 -14.95
C LEU A 77 10.39 -3.86 -16.18
N ASN A 78 9.19 -3.28 -16.05
CA ASN A 78 8.27 -3.14 -17.19
C ASN A 78 8.84 -2.17 -18.24
N LEU A 79 9.48 -1.07 -17.83
CA LEU A 79 10.12 -0.13 -18.76
C LEU A 79 11.32 -0.75 -19.48
N GLU A 80 12.15 -1.53 -18.78
CA GLU A 80 13.22 -2.29 -19.42
C GLU A 80 12.68 -3.23 -20.50
N ASN A 81 11.62 -3.99 -20.19
CA ASN A 81 11.01 -4.92 -21.14
C ASN A 81 10.41 -4.23 -22.38
N ILE A 82 9.91 -3.00 -22.24
CA ILE A 82 9.27 -2.27 -23.35
C ILE A 82 10.28 -1.50 -24.19
N ILE A 83 11.26 -0.84 -23.55
CA ILE A 83 12.16 0.13 -24.21
C ILE A 83 13.51 -0.53 -24.57
N GLY A 84 13.97 -1.52 -23.79
CA GLY A 84 15.13 -2.37 -24.10
C GLY A 84 16.49 -1.65 -24.20
N PHE A 85 16.58 -0.37 -23.85
CA PHE A 85 17.74 0.47 -24.20
C PHE A 85 18.78 0.63 -23.09
N LEU A 86 18.40 0.42 -21.82
CA LEU A 86 19.27 0.55 -20.64
C LEU A 86 19.14 -0.69 -19.75
N ASN A 87 20.15 -0.93 -18.92
CA ASN A 87 20.11 -2.01 -17.92
C ASN A 87 19.01 -1.76 -16.87
N GLN A 88 18.40 -2.84 -16.36
CA GLN A 88 17.39 -2.84 -15.29
C GLN A 88 17.65 -1.81 -14.17
N LYS A 89 18.88 -1.78 -13.64
CA LYS A 89 19.25 -0.90 -12.52
C LYS A 89 19.14 0.58 -12.88
N GLN A 90 19.43 0.95 -14.12
CA GLN A 90 19.36 2.32 -14.61
C GLN A 90 17.91 2.76 -14.82
N TRP A 91 17.04 1.88 -15.35
CA TRP A 91 15.61 2.17 -15.45
C TRP A 91 14.94 2.34 -14.09
N ILE A 92 15.28 1.51 -13.11
CA ILE A 92 14.83 1.67 -11.72
C ILE A 92 15.26 3.04 -11.16
N MET A 93 16.49 3.48 -11.44
CA MET A 93 17.00 4.78 -11.00
C MET A 93 16.29 5.96 -11.70
N VAL A 94 15.97 5.84 -12.99
CA VAL A 94 15.20 6.83 -13.75
C VAL A 94 13.76 6.91 -13.24
N CYS A 95 13.09 5.78 -13.01
CA CYS A 95 11.76 5.75 -12.40
C CYS A 95 11.77 6.34 -10.98
N ALA A 96 12.80 6.05 -10.19
CA ALA A 96 12.95 6.63 -8.86
C ALA A 96 13.09 8.16 -8.92
N LEU A 97 13.95 8.70 -9.79
CA LEU A 97 14.06 10.14 -10.01
C LEU A 97 12.73 10.73 -10.50
N GLY A 98 12.05 10.06 -11.43
CA GLY A 98 10.76 10.48 -11.95
C GLY A 98 9.64 10.54 -10.90
N ILE A 99 9.67 9.68 -9.88
CA ILE A 99 8.71 9.71 -8.75
C ILE A 99 9.16 10.72 -7.68
N LEU A 100 10.46 10.86 -7.47
CA LEU A 100 11.02 11.75 -6.45
C LEU A 100 10.87 13.23 -6.83
N VAL A 101 10.90 13.56 -8.13
CA VAL A 101 10.65 14.92 -8.64
C VAL A 101 9.26 15.48 -8.26
N PRO A 102 8.12 14.82 -8.57
CA PRO A 102 6.81 15.27 -8.13
C PRO A 102 6.65 15.16 -6.61
N PHE A 103 7.31 14.21 -5.96
CA PHE A 103 7.27 14.09 -4.49
C PHE A 103 7.97 15.26 -3.77
N VAL A 104 9.07 15.77 -4.34
CA VAL A 104 9.81 16.94 -3.81
C VAL A 104 9.12 18.25 -4.17
N LEU A 105 8.47 18.34 -5.33
CA LEU A 105 7.65 19.49 -5.72
C LEU A 105 6.37 19.56 -4.86
N MET A 106 5.67 18.45 -4.64
CA MET A 106 4.49 18.36 -3.77
C MET A 106 4.88 18.13 -2.31
N ARG A 107 5.63 19.07 -1.72
CA ARG A 107 6.08 19.01 -0.30
C ARG A 107 4.95 18.88 0.75
N THR A 108 3.69 19.00 0.36
CA THR A 108 2.54 18.86 1.24
C THR A 108 1.57 17.78 0.72
N LEU A 109 1.40 16.71 1.51
CA LEU A 109 0.38 15.65 1.32
C LEU A 109 -1.04 16.18 1.05
N LYS A 110 -1.31 17.44 1.39
CA LYS A 110 -2.54 18.17 1.08
C LYS A 110 -2.78 18.37 -0.43
N GLU A 111 -1.75 18.60 -1.24
CA GLU A 111 -1.92 18.74 -2.70
C GLU A 111 -2.11 17.40 -3.40
N VAL A 112 -1.46 16.34 -2.90
CA VAL A 112 -1.67 14.97 -3.40
C VAL A 112 -3.12 14.51 -3.18
N ALA A 113 -3.77 14.98 -2.12
CA ALA A 113 -5.20 14.74 -1.89
C ALA A 113 -6.07 15.46 -2.94
N ILE A 114 -5.71 16.67 -3.36
CA ILE A 114 -6.45 17.46 -4.36
C ILE A 114 -6.39 16.79 -5.74
N VAL A 115 -5.24 16.22 -6.12
CA VAL A 115 -5.09 15.47 -7.39
C VAL A 115 -6.01 14.25 -7.46
N ARG A 116 -6.45 13.67 -6.34
CA ARG A 116 -7.41 12.55 -6.34
C ARG A 116 -8.87 12.97 -6.55
N TYR A 117 -9.17 14.28 -6.47
CA TYR A 117 -10.51 14.83 -6.68
C TYR A 117 -10.65 15.62 -8.01
N ALA A 118 -9.57 15.69 -8.81
CA ALA A 118 -9.56 16.25 -10.16
C ALA A 118 -9.58 15.12 -11.18
#